data_AF-A0A7X2Z467-F1
#
_entry.id   AF-A0A7X2Z467-F1
#
_cell.length_a   1.000
_cell.length_b   1.000
_cell.length_c   1.000
_cell.angle_alpha   90.00
_cell.angle_beta   90.00
_cell.angle_gamma   90.00
#
_symmetry.space_group_name_H-M   'P 1'
#
loop_
_entity.id
_entity.type
_entity.pdbx_description
1 polymer ?
#
loop_
_entity_poly.entity_id
_entity_poly.type
_entity_poly.pdbx_seq_one_letter_code
_entity_poly.pdbx_strand_id
1 'polypeptide(L)'
;MSFNTLLRHFREGSKNVFRNGWMSVASVTSIVVSLFILGVFILLVLNVNAFADDADSMVQIKTYLNSNVDDSMRQKLHNDIAAMEEVSKVTFISKAEGLKDFREQLGEEGKDLLEGYDENTNPIPDTLQVEVVEPTTVPFVASKIEQLNTKYPDEPIYKVRYGQGTTEKLFKITRAVRNIGFAFVAGLGLMAMFLISNTIRVTILARRREIGIMKLVGATNMFIRWPFFVEGALIGLIGSVITVGVLFFGYNQLAISVKEDITLAFHLVSLDEVGFQIGVLLIGLGLLIGIWGSTVSIRRFLKV
;
A
#
# COMPACT_ATOMS: atom_id res chain seq x y z
N MET A 1 1.66 33.59 26.50
CA MET A 1 3.08 33.61 26.07
C MET A 1 3.21 34.68 25.01
N SER A 2 4.10 35.68 25.16
CA SER A 2 4.19 36.77 24.16
C SER A 2 4.81 36.25 22.85
N PHE A 3 4.45 36.87 21.71
CA PHE A 3 5.03 36.53 20.39
C PHE A 3 6.57 36.57 20.39
N ASN A 4 7.16 37.54 21.09
CA ASN A 4 8.61 37.69 21.23
C ASN A 4 9.27 36.52 21.98
N THR A 5 8.55 35.89 22.92
CA THR A 5 9.07 34.73 23.66
C THR A 5 9.09 33.48 22.77
N LEU A 6 8.08 33.30 21.91
CA LEU A 6 8.01 32.22 20.93
C LEU A 6 9.13 32.33 19.89
N LEU A 7 9.33 33.53 19.33
CA LEU A 7 10.38 33.80 18.35
C LEU A 7 11.78 33.52 18.92
N ARG A 8 11.98 33.82 20.21
CA ARG A 8 13.24 33.53 20.92
C ARG A 8 13.48 32.03 21.03
N HIS A 9 12.49 31.24 21.42
CA HIS A 9 12.64 29.77 21.50
C HIS A 9 12.90 29.15 20.14
N PHE A 10 12.27 29.65 19.08
CA PHE A 10 12.55 29.22 17.72
C PHE A 10 14.00 29.51 17.32
N ARG A 11 14.46 30.75 17.53
CA ARG A 11 15.84 31.14 17.24
C ARG A 11 16.87 30.34 18.04
N GLU A 12 16.62 30.11 19.32
CA GLU A 12 17.49 29.28 20.17
C GLU A 12 17.49 27.81 19.72
N GLY A 13 16.33 27.24 19.37
CA GLY A 13 16.20 25.89 18.84
C GLY A 13 16.95 25.70 17.52
N SER A 14 16.77 26.61 16.54
CA SER A 14 17.52 26.57 15.28
C SER A 14 19.02 26.68 15.52
N LYS A 15 19.47 27.58 16.41
CA LYS A 15 20.89 27.73 16.74
C LYS A 15 21.48 26.46 17.37
N ASN A 16 20.70 25.72 18.15
CA ASN A 16 21.14 24.43 18.71
C ASN A 16 21.39 23.39 17.61
N VAL A 17 20.50 23.29 16.61
CA VAL A 17 20.63 22.35 15.48
C VAL A 17 21.99 22.52 14.80
N PHE A 18 22.40 23.77 14.52
CA PHE A 18 23.67 24.06 13.85
C PHE A 18 24.91 23.94 14.76
N ARG A 19 24.79 24.22 16.07
CA ARG A 19 25.94 24.11 17.00
C ARG A 19 26.33 22.65 17.28
N ASN A 20 25.38 21.72 17.23
CA ASN A 20 25.63 20.29 17.42
C ASN A 20 25.56 19.52 16.08
N GLY A 21 26.07 20.15 15.01
CA GLY A 21 25.81 19.78 13.61
C GLY A 21 26.00 18.30 13.26
N TRP A 22 27.04 17.63 13.76
CA TRP A 22 27.28 16.21 13.48
C TRP A 22 26.18 15.29 14.05
N MET A 23 25.73 15.54 15.28
CA MET A 23 24.66 14.74 15.90
C MET A 23 23.29 15.09 15.32
N SER A 24 23.06 16.36 14.97
CA SER A 24 21.87 16.80 14.24
C SER A 24 21.78 16.12 12.87
N VAL A 25 22.87 16.09 12.10
CA VAL A 25 22.94 15.40 10.81
C VAL A 25 22.65 13.91 10.97
N ALA A 26 23.27 13.23 11.94
CA ALA A 26 22.99 11.81 12.19
C ALA A 26 21.50 11.55 12.51
N SER A 27 20.88 12.46 13.27
CA SER A 27 19.45 12.37 13.62
C SER A 27 18.55 12.62 12.41
N VAL A 28 18.85 13.66 11.61
CA VAL A 28 18.14 13.96 10.37
C VAL A 28 18.23 12.80 9.41
N THR A 29 19.42 12.25 9.16
CA THR A 29 19.63 11.11 8.25
C THR A 29 18.84 9.88 8.71
N SER A 30 18.83 9.59 10.01
CA SER A 30 18.03 8.48 10.53
C SER A 30 16.53 8.66 10.28
N ILE A 31 16.01 9.88 10.47
CA ILE A 31 14.61 10.20 10.15
C ILE A 31 14.37 10.06 8.64
N VAL A 32 15.30 10.57 7.82
CA VAL A 32 15.20 10.50 6.36
C VAL A 32 15.08 9.06 5.91
N VAL A 33 15.98 8.18 6.35
CA VAL A 33 15.98 6.76 6.01
C VAL A 33 14.70 6.06 6.50
N SER A 34 14.30 6.32 7.74
CA SER A 34 13.13 5.68 8.35
C SER A 34 11.83 6.05 7.62
N LEU A 35 11.63 7.34 7.35
CA LEU A 35 10.45 7.84 6.64
C LEU A 35 10.52 7.50 5.15
N PHE A 36 11.71 7.42 4.55
CA PHE A 36 11.87 7.03 3.15
C PHE A 36 11.42 5.58 2.94
N ILE A 37 11.90 4.67 3.80
CA ILE A 37 11.47 3.26 3.76
C ILE A 37 9.95 3.16 3.95
N LEU A 38 9.38 3.91 4.89
CA LEU A 38 7.92 3.98 5.07
C LEU A 38 7.20 4.49 3.83
N GLY A 39 7.66 5.59 3.24
CA GLY A 39 7.07 6.18 2.05
C GLY A 39 7.11 5.24 0.84
N VAL A 40 8.25 4.56 0.62
CA VAL A 40 8.39 3.52 -0.40
C VAL A 40 7.40 2.39 -0.14
N PHE A 41 7.26 1.95 1.11
CA PHE A 41 6.34 0.87 1.46
C PHE A 41 4.86 1.25 1.23
N ILE A 42 4.46 2.49 1.58
CA ILE A 42 3.12 3.01 1.31
C ILE A 42 2.86 3.03 -0.20
N LEU A 43 3.79 3.58 -1.00
CA LEU A 43 3.66 3.62 -2.44
C LEU A 43 3.60 2.20 -3.04
N LEU A 44 4.41 1.27 -2.55
CA LEU A 44 4.38 -0.13 -2.98
C LEU A 44 3.01 -0.74 -2.71
N VAL A 45 2.46 -0.59 -1.50
CA VAL A 45 1.14 -1.12 -1.16
C VAL A 45 0.05 -0.50 -2.03
N LEU A 46 0.10 0.81 -2.27
CA LEU A 46 -0.86 1.48 -3.15
C LEU A 46 -0.80 0.95 -4.58
N ASN A 47 0.40 0.74 -5.13
CA ASN A 47 0.57 0.20 -6.48
C ASN A 47 0.20 -1.29 -6.56
N VAL A 48 0.49 -2.09 -5.54
CA VAL A 48 0.06 -3.48 -5.47
C VAL A 48 -1.46 -3.57 -5.37
N ASN A 49 -2.11 -2.68 -4.62
CA ASN A 49 -3.57 -2.63 -4.56
C ASN A 49 -4.17 -2.18 -5.88
N ALA A 50 -3.65 -1.13 -6.52
CA ALA A 50 -4.13 -0.70 -7.84
C ALA A 50 -3.96 -1.82 -8.89
N PHE A 51 -2.82 -2.51 -8.87
CA PHE A 51 -2.61 -3.68 -9.72
C PHE A 51 -3.56 -4.83 -9.39
N ALA A 52 -3.83 -5.06 -8.10
CA ALA A 52 -4.80 -6.06 -7.67
C ALA A 52 -6.21 -5.68 -8.14
N ASP A 53 -6.62 -4.42 -8.06
CA ASP A 53 -7.93 -3.94 -8.51
C ASP A 53 -8.08 -4.09 -10.04
N ASP A 54 -7.03 -3.74 -10.80
CA ASP A 54 -6.99 -3.95 -12.26
C ASP A 54 -7.05 -5.45 -12.62
N ALA A 55 -6.30 -6.30 -11.90
CA ALA A 55 -6.34 -7.75 -12.09
C ALA A 55 -7.67 -8.36 -11.61
N ASP A 56 -8.27 -7.80 -10.56
CA ASP A 56 -9.54 -8.22 -9.96
C ASP A 56 -10.71 -7.97 -10.91
N SER A 57 -10.66 -6.90 -11.72
CA SER A 57 -11.62 -6.65 -12.80
C SER A 57 -11.63 -7.75 -13.88
N MET A 58 -10.58 -8.58 -13.93
CA MET A 58 -10.46 -9.74 -14.82
C MET A 58 -10.78 -11.07 -14.13
N VAL A 59 -11.09 -11.10 -12.82
CA VAL A 59 -11.40 -12.35 -12.10
C VAL A 59 -12.85 -12.74 -12.37
N GLN A 60 -13.03 -13.50 -13.44
CA GLN A 60 -14.30 -14.07 -13.86
C GLN A 60 -14.41 -15.53 -13.40
N ILE A 61 -15.63 -15.94 -13.06
CA ILE A 61 -15.95 -17.35 -12.85
C ILE A 61 -16.36 -17.93 -14.21
N LYS A 62 -15.59 -18.91 -14.70
CA LYS A 62 -15.92 -19.68 -15.90
C LYS A 62 -16.67 -20.94 -15.50
N THR A 63 -17.95 -20.97 -15.85
CA THR A 63 -18.84 -22.11 -15.60
C THR A 63 -19.00 -22.90 -16.89
N TYR A 64 -18.28 -24.03 -16.99
CA TYR A 64 -18.34 -24.91 -18.14
C TYR A 64 -19.57 -25.81 -18.05
N LEU A 65 -20.36 -25.84 -19.11
CA LEU A 65 -21.58 -26.64 -19.22
C LEU A 65 -21.26 -28.02 -19.79
N ASN A 66 -22.08 -29.01 -19.45
CA ASN A 66 -22.03 -30.32 -20.11
C ASN A 66 -22.55 -30.23 -21.55
N SER A 67 -22.05 -31.10 -22.44
CA SER A 67 -22.40 -31.08 -23.88
C SER A 67 -23.89 -31.36 -24.18
N ASN A 68 -24.63 -31.87 -23.21
CA ASN A 68 -26.04 -32.27 -23.35
C ASN A 68 -27.02 -31.17 -22.91
N VAL A 69 -26.53 -29.98 -22.57
CA VAL A 69 -27.37 -28.87 -22.10
C VAL A 69 -28.04 -28.18 -23.28
N ASP A 70 -29.38 -28.20 -23.30
CA ASP A 70 -30.18 -27.50 -24.30
C ASP A 70 -30.28 -25.98 -24.02
N ASP A 71 -30.75 -25.20 -25.00
CA ASP A 71 -30.91 -23.75 -24.86
C ASP A 71 -31.85 -23.36 -23.70
N SER A 72 -32.87 -24.19 -23.44
CA SER A 72 -33.85 -23.96 -22.37
C SER A 72 -33.21 -24.06 -20.98
N MET A 73 -32.44 -25.11 -20.74
CA MET A 73 -31.70 -25.31 -19.50
C MET A 73 -30.59 -24.27 -19.35
N ARG A 74 -29.90 -23.91 -20.43
CA ARG A 74 -28.90 -22.83 -20.42
C ARG A 74 -29.50 -21.50 -19.97
N GLN A 75 -30.69 -21.15 -20.48
CA GLN A 75 -31.36 -19.92 -20.09
C GLN A 75 -31.82 -19.95 -18.62
N LYS A 76 -32.25 -21.12 -18.12
CA LYS A 76 -32.57 -21.28 -16.69
C LYS A 76 -31.34 -21.08 -15.81
N LEU A 77 -30.21 -21.67 -16.18
CA LEU A 77 -28.94 -21.46 -15.46
C LEU A 77 -28.49 -20.00 -15.51
N HIS A 78 -28.59 -19.36 -16.67
CA HIS A 78 -28.28 -17.94 -16.82
C HIS A 78 -29.09 -17.08 -15.85
N ASN A 79 -30.42 -17.29 -15.80
CA ASN A 79 -31.31 -16.54 -14.92
C ASN A 79 -31.06 -16.84 -13.43
N ASP A 80 -30.84 -18.12 -13.06
CA ASP A 80 -30.55 -18.51 -11.68
C ASP A 80 -29.24 -17.87 -11.16
N ILE A 81 -28.21 -17.82 -12.02
CA ILE A 81 -26.93 -17.20 -11.68
C ILE A 81 -27.06 -15.68 -11.65
N ALA A 82 -27.75 -15.08 -12.61
CA ALA A 82 -27.97 -13.63 -12.67
C ALA A 82 -28.85 -13.11 -11.51
N ALA A 83 -29.65 -13.97 -10.87
CA ALA A 83 -30.45 -13.63 -9.71
C ALA A 83 -29.66 -13.58 -8.39
N MET A 84 -28.39 -13.99 -8.38
CA MET A 84 -27.54 -13.90 -7.19
C MET A 84 -27.14 -12.44 -6.94
N GLU A 85 -27.34 -11.94 -5.72
CA GLU A 85 -27.01 -10.54 -5.36
C GLU A 85 -25.52 -10.20 -5.57
N GLU A 86 -24.66 -11.21 -5.46
CA GLU A 86 -23.22 -11.05 -5.61
C GLU A 86 -22.76 -11.04 -7.08
N VAL A 87 -23.66 -11.33 -8.03
CA VAL A 87 -23.36 -11.39 -9.47
C VAL A 87 -23.68 -10.05 -10.14
N SER A 88 -22.69 -9.53 -10.87
CA SER A 88 -22.81 -8.28 -11.64
C SER A 88 -23.32 -8.56 -13.07
N LYS A 89 -22.75 -9.57 -13.73
CA LYS A 89 -23.04 -9.87 -15.14
C LYS A 89 -22.82 -11.35 -15.45
N VAL A 90 -23.67 -11.90 -16.32
CA VAL A 90 -23.52 -13.26 -16.87
C VAL A 90 -23.51 -13.18 -18.38
N THR A 91 -22.41 -13.63 -18.99
CA THR A 91 -22.21 -13.66 -20.45
C THR A 91 -22.13 -15.11 -20.91
N PHE A 92 -22.89 -15.46 -21.95
CA PHE A 92 -22.76 -16.76 -22.59
C PHE A 92 -21.70 -16.70 -23.67
N ILE A 93 -20.76 -17.66 -23.62
CA ILE A 93 -19.73 -17.87 -24.63
C ILE A 93 -19.97 -19.24 -25.23
N SER A 94 -20.27 -19.26 -26.51
CA SER A 94 -20.46 -20.51 -27.24
C SER A 94 -19.13 -21.26 -27.37
N LYS A 95 -19.19 -22.59 -27.53
CA LYS A 95 -18.01 -23.41 -27.82
C LYS A 95 -17.17 -22.87 -28.98
N ALA A 96 -17.81 -22.36 -30.04
CA ALA A 96 -17.13 -21.81 -31.22
C ALA A 96 -16.39 -20.51 -30.91
N GLU A 97 -17.02 -19.62 -30.14
CA GLU A 97 -16.44 -18.36 -29.68
C GLU A 97 -15.30 -18.62 -28.69
N GLY A 98 -15.48 -19.54 -27.74
CA GLY A 98 -14.43 -19.91 -26.78
C GLY A 98 -13.18 -20.48 -27.46
N LEU A 99 -13.33 -21.20 -28.58
CA LEU A 99 -12.20 -21.67 -29.41
C LEU A 99 -11.48 -20.54 -30.13
N LYS A 100 -12.22 -19.51 -30.56
CA LYS A 100 -11.63 -18.31 -31.14
C LYS A 100 -10.84 -17.52 -30.09
N ASP A 101 -11.43 -17.27 -28.92
CA ASP A 101 -10.78 -16.56 -27.82
C ASP A 101 -9.52 -17.28 -27.35
N PHE A 102 -9.57 -18.61 -27.27
CA PHE A 102 -8.42 -19.43 -26.87
C PHE A 102 -7.27 -19.35 -27.90
N ARG A 103 -7.58 -19.29 -29.20
CA ARG A 103 -6.57 -19.06 -30.26
C ARG A 103 -5.94 -17.68 -30.15
N GLU A 104 -6.72 -16.65 -29.85
CA GLU A 104 -6.20 -15.29 -29.69
C GLU A 104 -5.28 -15.17 -28.46
N GLN A 105 -5.61 -15.85 -27.36
CA GLN A 105 -4.79 -15.85 -26.13
C GLN A 105 -3.46 -16.59 -26.27
N LEU A 106 -3.39 -17.61 -27.13
CA LEU A 106 -2.17 -18.39 -27.37
C LEU A 106 -1.16 -17.66 -28.28
N GLY A 107 -1.58 -16.59 -28.96
CA GLY A 107 -0.73 -15.85 -29.90
C GLY A 107 -0.33 -16.68 -31.12
N GLU A 108 0.49 -16.10 -32.00
CA GLU A 108 0.93 -16.75 -33.24
C GLU A 108 1.70 -18.06 -33.01
N GLU A 109 2.45 -18.18 -31.90
CA GLU A 109 3.27 -19.35 -31.59
C GLU A 109 2.46 -20.56 -31.09
N GLY A 110 1.24 -20.37 -30.58
CA GLY A 110 0.39 -21.44 -30.08
C GLY A 110 -0.72 -21.87 -31.04
N LYS A 111 -0.82 -21.26 -32.24
CA LYS A 111 -1.84 -21.61 -33.26
C LYS A 111 -1.70 -23.05 -33.76
N ASP A 112 -0.47 -23.51 -33.94
CA ASP A 112 -0.15 -24.87 -34.40
C ASP A 112 -0.66 -25.95 -33.45
N LEU A 113 -0.81 -25.64 -32.15
CA LEU A 113 -1.35 -26.57 -31.15
C LEU A 113 -2.86 -26.80 -31.28
N LEU A 114 -3.55 -25.90 -31.98
CA LEU A 114 -4.99 -25.96 -32.21
C LEU A 114 -5.36 -26.21 -33.67
N GLU A 115 -4.38 -26.47 -34.53
CA GLU A 115 -4.61 -26.93 -35.91
C GLU A 115 -5.26 -28.32 -35.88
N GLY A 116 -6.43 -28.45 -36.52
CA GLY A 116 -7.22 -29.68 -36.55
C GLY A 116 -8.47 -29.69 -35.65
N TYR A 117 -8.63 -28.70 -34.76
CA TYR A 117 -9.88 -28.53 -34.02
C TYR A 117 -10.85 -27.62 -34.78
N ASP A 118 -11.94 -28.21 -35.28
CA ASP A 118 -13.07 -27.53 -35.90
C ASP A 118 -14.31 -27.56 -34.99
N GLU A 119 -15.46 -27.08 -35.45
CA GLU A 119 -16.72 -27.10 -34.66
C GLU A 119 -17.14 -28.51 -34.19
N ASN A 120 -16.71 -29.55 -34.90
CA ASN A 120 -17.07 -30.94 -34.63
C ASN A 120 -16.10 -31.62 -33.65
N THR A 121 -14.84 -31.19 -33.64
CA THR A 121 -13.78 -31.77 -32.80
C THR A 121 -13.45 -30.89 -31.59
N ASN A 122 -14.14 -29.74 -31.45
CA ASN A 122 -13.87 -28.73 -30.45
C ASN A 122 -13.91 -29.29 -29.00
N PRO A 123 -12.78 -29.29 -28.27
CA PRO A 123 -12.73 -29.77 -26.89
C PRO A 123 -13.26 -28.74 -25.89
N ILE A 124 -13.56 -27.51 -26.33
CA ILE A 124 -14.02 -26.42 -25.47
C ILE A 124 -15.55 -26.47 -25.35
N PRO A 125 -16.10 -26.62 -24.14
CA PRO A 125 -17.53 -26.63 -23.93
C PRO A 125 -18.10 -25.20 -23.87
N ASP A 126 -19.42 -25.12 -24.02
CA ASP A 126 -20.20 -23.92 -23.77
C ASP A 126 -19.94 -23.39 -22.36
N THR A 127 -19.73 -22.08 -22.23
CA THR A 127 -19.30 -21.45 -20.98
C THR A 127 -20.23 -20.30 -20.59
N LEU A 128 -20.68 -20.29 -19.34
CA LEU A 128 -21.24 -19.10 -18.70
C LEU A 128 -20.13 -18.38 -17.95
N GLN A 129 -19.75 -17.21 -18.46
CA GLN A 129 -18.80 -16.32 -17.82
C GLN A 129 -19.54 -15.40 -16.85
N VAL A 130 -19.19 -15.51 -15.58
CA VAL A 130 -19.87 -14.82 -14.48
C VAL A 130 -18.92 -13.82 -13.85
N GLU A 131 -19.33 -12.56 -13.84
CA GLU A 131 -18.64 -11.45 -13.18
C GLU A 131 -19.34 -11.17 -11.85
N VAL A 132 -18.57 -11.03 -10.77
CA VAL A 132 -19.11 -10.72 -9.43
C VAL A 132 -18.97 -9.23 -9.12
N VAL A 133 -19.82 -8.72 -8.23
CA VAL A 133 -19.77 -7.32 -7.77
C VAL A 133 -18.51 -7.07 -6.94
N GLU A 134 -18.14 -8.03 -6.08
CA GLU A 134 -16.96 -7.91 -5.22
C GLU A 134 -16.03 -9.14 -5.40
N PRO A 135 -14.76 -8.96 -5.80
CA PRO A 135 -13.81 -10.06 -6.07
C PRO A 135 -13.62 -11.02 -4.89
N THR A 136 -13.79 -10.52 -3.67
CA THR A 136 -13.69 -11.32 -2.44
C THR A 136 -14.79 -12.38 -2.33
N THR A 137 -15.89 -12.23 -3.07
CA THR A 137 -17.04 -13.16 -3.09
C THR A 137 -16.91 -14.27 -4.13
N VAL A 138 -15.91 -14.23 -5.02
CA VAL A 138 -15.71 -15.23 -6.09
C VAL A 138 -15.78 -16.68 -5.59
N PRO A 139 -15.09 -17.08 -4.49
CA PRO A 139 -15.17 -18.46 -4.00
C PRO A 139 -16.56 -18.86 -3.51
N PHE A 140 -17.30 -17.90 -2.94
CA PHE A 140 -18.65 -18.12 -2.43
C PHE A 140 -19.65 -18.28 -3.58
N VAL A 141 -19.60 -17.40 -4.58
CA VAL A 141 -20.44 -17.48 -5.78
C VAL A 141 -20.13 -18.74 -6.57
N ALA A 142 -18.86 -19.09 -6.76
CA ALA A 142 -18.47 -20.32 -7.44
C ALA A 142 -19.01 -21.56 -6.73
N SER A 143 -18.98 -21.61 -5.40
CA SER A 143 -19.58 -22.71 -4.63
C SER A 143 -21.11 -22.76 -4.77
N LYS A 144 -21.80 -21.61 -4.79
CA LYS A 144 -23.24 -21.54 -5.06
C LYS A 144 -23.57 -22.07 -6.47
N ILE A 145 -22.76 -21.72 -7.47
CA ILE A 145 -22.92 -22.19 -8.85
C ILE A 145 -22.71 -23.72 -8.92
N GLU A 146 -21.67 -24.26 -8.29
CA GLU A 146 -21.45 -25.72 -8.21
C GLU A 146 -22.64 -26.45 -7.59
N GLN A 147 -23.27 -25.86 -6.56
CA GLN A 147 -24.46 -26.43 -5.90
C GLN A 147 -25.72 -26.43 -6.79
N LEU A 148 -25.76 -25.69 -7.90
CA LEU A 148 -26.87 -25.78 -8.86
C LEU A 148 -26.98 -27.17 -9.50
N ASN A 149 -25.89 -27.94 -9.55
CA ASN A 149 -25.97 -29.35 -9.98
C ASN A 149 -26.83 -30.21 -9.07
N THR A 150 -27.00 -29.84 -7.80
CA THR A 150 -27.90 -30.57 -6.89
C THR A 150 -29.38 -30.21 -7.13
N LYS A 151 -29.66 -29.07 -7.78
CA LYS A 151 -31.01 -28.59 -8.10
C LYS A 151 -31.55 -29.19 -9.41
N TYR A 152 -30.67 -29.53 -10.34
CA TYR A 152 -31.03 -30.02 -11.67
C TYR A 152 -30.64 -31.49 -11.84
N PRO A 153 -31.56 -32.37 -12.28
CA PRO A 153 -31.32 -33.81 -12.34
C PRO A 153 -30.22 -34.23 -13.33
N ASP A 154 -29.95 -33.40 -14.35
CA ASP A 154 -28.99 -33.70 -15.42
C ASP A 154 -27.59 -33.15 -15.16
N GLU A 155 -27.32 -32.62 -13.96
CA GLU A 155 -26.04 -32.02 -13.55
C GLU A 155 -25.43 -31.15 -14.67
N PRO A 156 -26.10 -30.07 -15.07
CA PRO A 156 -25.78 -29.39 -16.33
C PRO A 156 -24.42 -28.64 -16.30
N ILE A 157 -23.80 -28.48 -15.12
CA ILE A 157 -22.51 -27.83 -14.96
C ILE A 157 -21.42 -28.92 -14.90
N TYR A 158 -20.55 -28.95 -15.91
CA TYR A 158 -19.40 -29.84 -15.93
C TYR A 158 -18.34 -29.43 -14.91
N LYS A 159 -18.00 -28.14 -14.88
CA LYS A 159 -16.92 -27.62 -14.04
C LYS A 159 -17.02 -26.13 -13.83
N VAL A 160 -16.85 -25.69 -12.58
CA VAL A 160 -16.65 -24.28 -12.27
C VAL A 160 -15.15 -24.03 -12.10
N ARG A 161 -14.62 -23.07 -12.86
CA ARG A 161 -13.25 -22.61 -12.74
C ARG A 161 -13.25 -21.13 -12.38
N TYR A 162 -12.50 -20.82 -11.34
CA TYR A 162 -12.15 -19.47 -10.95
C TYR A 162 -10.68 -19.51 -10.52
N GLY A 163 -10.05 -18.36 -10.24
CA GLY A 163 -8.65 -18.25 -9.79
C GLY A 163 -8.34 -18.88 -8.42
N GLN A 164 -8.97 -20.01 -8.10
CA GLN A 164 -8.92 -20.74 -6.85
C GLN A 164 -7.47 -21.10 -6.49
N GLY A 165 -7.04 -20.71 -5.29
CA GLY A 165 -5.72 -21.02 -4.75
C GLY A 165 -4.60 -20.04 -5.10
N THR A 166 -4.70 -19.28 -6.20
CA THR A 166 -3.74 -18.20 -6.52
C THR A 166 -4.10 -16.92 -5.78
N THR A 167 -5.37 -16.50 -5.83
CA THR A 167 -5.81 -15.25 -5.19
C THR A 167 -5.75 -15.32 -3.66
N GLU A 168 -6.12 -16.45 -3.06
CA GLU A 168 -6.05 -16.61 -1.59
C GLU A 168 -4.60 -16.62 -1.07
N LYS A 169 -3.67 -17.26 -1.81
CA LYS A 169 -2.24 -17.22 -1.48
C LYS A 169 -1.68 -15.81 -1.63
N LEU A 170 -2.05 -15.09 -2.70
CA LEU A 170 -1.69 -13.69 -2.90
C LEU A 170 -2.20 -12.82 -1.75
N PHE A 171 -3.47 -12.93 -1.35
CA PHE A 171 -4.01 -12.18 -0.22
C PHE A 171 -3.30 -12.50 1.10
N LYS A 172 -2.97 -13.77 1.36
CA LYS A 172 -2.19 -14.17 2.55
C LYS A 172 -0.79 -13.55 2.53
N ILE A 173 -0.11 -13.56 1.39
CA ILE A 173 1.22 -12.95 1.21
C ILE A 173 1.14 -11.43 1.40
N THR A 174 0.21 -10.76 0.74
CA THR A 174 0.02 -9.30 0.86
C THR A 174 -0.27 -8.89 2.30
N ARG A 175 -1.14 -9.63 3.01
CA ARG A 175 -1.40 -9.38 4.45
C ARG A 175 -0.16 -9.60 5.30
N ALA A 176 0.63 -10.65 5.05
CA ALA A 176 1.86 -10.92 5.78
C ALA A 176 2.89 -9.81 5.55
N VAL A 177 3.12 -9.40 4.30
CA VAL A 177 4.02 -8.30 3.92
C VAL A 177 3.57 -7.00 4.58
N ARG A 178 2.28 -6.67 4.55
CA ARG A 178 1.72 -5.47 5.20
C ARG A 178 2.00 -5.45 6.70
N ASN A 179 1.75 -6.56 7.39
CA ASN A 179 1.93 -6.64 8.84
C ASN A 179 3.41 -6.57 9.24
N ILE A 180 4.28 -7.30 8.52
CA ILE A 180 5.73 -7.28 8.75
C ILE A 180 6.31 -5.89 8.44
N GLY A 181 5.90 -5.29 7.31
CA GLY A 181 6.32 -3.95 6.91
C GLY A 181 5.92 -2.90 7.94
N PHE A 182 4.69 -2.96 8.47
CA PHE A 182 4.25 -2.07 9.54
C PHE A 182 5.11 -2.21 10.81
N ALA A 183 5.38 -3.45 11.25
CA ALA A 183 6.23 -3.70 12.40
C ALA A 183 7.67 -3.19 12.19
N PHE A 184 8.22 -3.38 10.99
CA PHE A 184 9.56 -2.93 10.62
C PHE A 184 9.66 -1.40 10.63
N VAL A 185 8.69 -0.71 10.02
CA VAL A 185 8.60 0.76 10.04
C VAL A 185 8.45 1.29 11.45
N ALA A 186 7.61 0.67 12.28
CA ALA A 186 7.44 1.07 13.68
C ALA A 186 8.78 0.96 14.43
N GLY A 187 9.55 -0.10 14.18
CA GLY A 187 10.90 -0.26 14.73
C GLY A 187 11.87 0.84 14.30
N LEU A 188 11.88 1.22 13.01
CA LEU A 188 12.68 2.33 12.51
C LEU A 188 12.29 3.67 13.13
N GLY A 189 10.97 3.91 13.28
CA GLY A 189 10.47 5.10 13.99
C GLY A 189 10.95 5.18 15.43
N LEU A 190 10.93 4.06 16.17
CA LEU A 190 11.47 3.98 17.53
C LEU A 190 12.99 4.23 17.56
N MET A 191 13.74 3.70 16.59
CA MET A 191 15.17 3.95 16.47
C MET A 191 15.48 5.43 16.23
N ALA A 192 14.74 6.08 15.33
CA ALA A 192 14.87 7.51 15.07
C ALA A 192 14.56 8.33 16.34
N MET A 193 13.49 8.00 17.07
CA MET A 193 13.18 8.64 18.37
C MET A 193 14.32 8.48 19.37
N PHE A 194 14.94 7.30 19.44
CA PHE A 194 16.08 7.05 20.32
C PHE A 194 17.30 7.90 19.97
N LEU A 195 17.61 8.03 18.68
CA LEU A 195 18.72 8.87 18.20
C LEU A 195 18.47 10.36 18.50
N ILE A 196 17.27 10.86 18.24
CA ILE A 196 16.87 12.25 18.59
C ILE A 196 16.99 12.47 20.09
N SER A 197 16.53 11.51 20.89
CA SER A 197 16.62 11.57 22.35
C SER A 197 18.08 11.66 22.80
N ASN A 198 18.98 10.88 22.18
CA ASN A 198 20.40 10.92 22.47
C ASN A 198 21.04 12.26 22.06
N THR A 199 20.71 12.76 20.87
CA THR A 199 21.17 14.07 20.40
C THR A 199 20.78 15.19 21.36
N ILE A 200 19.53 15.22 21.80
CA ILE A 200 19.06 16.24 22.75
C ILE A 200 19.74 16.08 24.11
N ARG A 201 19.99 14.85 24.57
CA ARG A 201 20.76 14.61 25.79
C ARG A 201 22.16 15.23 25.69
N VAL A 202 22.85 15.05 24.57
CA VAL A 202 24.17 15.63 24.34
C VAL A 202 24.09 17.16 24.32
N THR A 203 23.09 17.73 23.63
CA THR A 203 22.87 19.19 23.61
C THR A 203 22.61 19.75 25.03
N ILE A 204 21.80 19.08 25.85
CA ILE A 204 21.53 19.47 27.24
C ILE A 204 22.82 19.43 28.07
N LEU A 205 23.61 18.36 27.94
CA LEU A 205 24.88 18.21 28.68
C LEU A 205 25.90 19.30 28.30
N ALA A 206 25.97 19.65 27.02
CA ALA A 206 26.81 20.75 26.53
C ALA A 206 26.39 22.12 27.10
N ARG A 207 25.09 22.30 27.38
CA ARG A 207 24.51 23.55 27.91
C ARG A 207 24.22 23.52 29.42
N ARG A 208 24.75 22.54 30.17
CA ARG A 208 24.41 22.33 31.59
C ARG A 208 24.65 23.56 32.48
N ARG A 209 25.73 24.33 32.22
CA ARG A 209 26.05 25.54 32.99
C ARG A 209 25.03 26.66 32.75
N GLU A 210 24.65 26.88 31.50
CA GLU A 210 23.62 27.87 31.14
C GLU A 210 22.27 27.52 31.79
N ILE A 211 21.88 26.24 31.72
CA ILE A 211 20.66 25.73 32.35
C ILE A 211 20.69 25.92 33.87
N GLY A 212 21.85 25.67 34.49
CA GLY A 212 22.06 25.91 35.92
C GLY A 212 21.86 27.38 36.31
N ILE A 213 22.45 28.31 35.57
CA ILE A 213 22.28 29.76 35.79
C ILE A 213 20.81 30.14 35.63
N MET A 214 20.13 29.66 34.59
CA MET A 214 18.71 29.92 34.35
C MET A 214 17.82 29.46 35.52
N LYS A 215 18.12 28.30 36.11
CA LYS A 215 17.40 27.82 37.30
C LYS A 215 17.64 28.71 38.53
N LEU A 216 18.88 29.19 38.73
CA LEU A 216 19.22 30.06 39.87
C LEU A 216 18.52 31.41 39.81
N VAL A 217 18.24 31.93 38.62
CA VAL A 217 17.48 33.18 38.42
C VAL A 217 15.96 32.96 38.35
N GLY A 218 15.47 31.75 38.65
CA GLY A 218 14.03 31.46 38.76
C GLY A 218 13.32 31.06 37.46
N ALA A 219 14.04 30.66 36.41
CA ALA A 219 13.40 30.20 35.17
C ALA A 219 12.59 28.91 35.39
N THR A 220 11.36 28.87 34.86
CA THR A 220 10.51 27.68 34.97
C THR A 220 11.04 26.52 34.14
N ASN A 221 10.79 25.28 34.59
CA ASN A 221 11.17 24.07 33.86
C ASN A 221 10.62 24.05 32.43
N MET A 222 9.42 24.61 32.19
CA MET A 222 8.84 24.69 30.85
C MET A 222 9.64 25.63 29.94
N PHE A 223 10.08 26.79 30.46
CA PHE A 223 10.88 27.75 29.70
C PHE A 223 12.22 27.15 29.24
N ILE A 224 12.85 26.33 30.09
CA ILE A 224 14.11 25.64 29.78
C ILE A 224 13.91 24.54 28.72
N ARG A 225 12.73 23.91 28.67
CA ARG A 225 12.43 22.77 27.79
C ARG A 225 12.05 23.17 26.37
N TRP A 226 11.40 24.33 26.20
CA TRP A 226 10.90 24.80 24.91
C TRP A 226 11.94 24.81 23.77
N PRO A 227 13.18 25.32 23.96
CA PRO A 227 14.19 25.31 22.90
C PRO A 227 14.51 23.91 22.37
N PHE A 228 14.54 22.90 23.26
CA PHE A 228 14.84 21.50 22.89
C PHE A 228 13.65 20.82 22.18
N PHE A 229 12.43 21.20 22.55
CA PHE A 229 11.23 20.77 21.83
C PHE A 229 11.23 21.28 20.39
N VAL A 230 11.58 22.56 20.22
CA VAL A 230 11.69 23.17 18.88
C VAL A 230 12.85 22.56 18.09
N GLU A 231 13.99 22.29 18.73
CA GLU A 231 15.11 21.57 18.11
C GLU A 231 14.68 20.20 17.57
N GLY A 232 13.98 19.39 18.38
CA GLY A 232 13.45 18.10 17.94
C GLY A 232 12.43 18.22 16.81
N ALA A 233 11.51 19.17 16.92
CA ALA A 233 10.52 19.44 15.87
C ALA A 233 11.18 19.87 14.55
N LEU A 234 12.20 20.73 14.59
CA LEU A 234 12.95 21.17 13.41
C LEU A 234 13.71 20.00 12.76
N ILE A 235 14.37 19.16 13.56
CA ILE A 235 15.06 17.96 13.05
C ILE A 235 14.06 17.03 12.35
N GLY A 236 12.89 16.80 12.94
CA GLY A 236 11.81 16.00 12.35
C GLY A 236 11.22 16.61 11.07
N LEU A 237 11.01 17.92 11.06
CA LEU A 237 10.51 18.66 9.90
C LEU A 237 11.51 18.61 8.74
N ILE A 238 12.78 18.93 8.99
CA ILE A 238 13.82 18.92 7.96
C ILE A 238 13.97 17.50 7.39
N GLY A 239 14.03 16.48 8.25
CA GLY A 239 14.14 15.09 7.82
C GLY A 239 12.96 14.67 6.93
N SER A 240 11.73 14.96 7.35
CA SER A 240 10.54 14.59 6.56
C SER A 240 10.40 15.37 5.25
N VAL A 241 10.73 16.67 5.22
CA VAL A 241 10.73 17.46 3.97
C VAL A 241 11.74 16.91 2.98
N ILE A 242 12.96 16.58 3.43
CA ILE A 242 13.98 15.94 2.59
C ILE A 242 13.46 14.59 2.08
N THR A 243 12.86 13.77 2.94
CA THR A 243 12.27 12.49 2.54
C THR A 243 11.23 12.66 1.44
N VAL A 244 10.26 13.56 1.62
CA VAL A 244 9.20 13.78 0.63
C VAL A 244 9.79 14.21 -0.72
N GLY A 245 10.75 15.14 -0.70
CA GLY A 245 11.43 15.59 -1.92
C GLY A 245 12.15 14.46 -2.65
N VAL A 246 12.96 13.67 -1.93
CA VAL A 246 13.72 12.54 -2.52
C VAL A 246 12.77 11.43 -2.99
N LEU A 247 11.74 11.10 -2.21
CA LEU A 247 10.78 10.06 -2.52
C LEU A 247 9.97 10.40 -3.77
N PHE A 248 9.42 11.62 -3.86
CA PHE A 248 8.58 12.01 -4.99
C PHE A 248 9.41 12.18 -6.26
N PHE A 249 10.61 12.75 -6.13
CA PHE A 249 11.53 12.81 -7.26
C PHE A 249 11.88 11.39 -7.77
N GLY A 250 12.29 10.49 -6.87
CA GLY A 250 12.62 9.11 -7.24
C GLY A 250 11.45 8.35 -7.86
N TYR A 251 10.25 8.49 -7.28
CA TYR A 251 9.04 7.84 -7.80
C TYR A 251 8.63 8.40 -9.16
N ASN A 252 8.70 9.72 -9.37
CA ASN A 252 8.39 10.32 -10.66
C ASN A 252 9.36 9.84 -11.76
N GLN A 253 10.66 9.74 -11.46
CA GLN A 253 11.62 9.18 -12.42
C GLN A 253 11.32 7.71 -12.75
N LEU A 254 10.98 6.91 -11.75
CA LEU A 254 10.54 5.52 -11.98
C LEU A 254 9.26 5.47 -12.84
N ALA A 255 8.28 6.34 -12.57
CA ALA A 255 7.04 6.39 -13.31
C ALA A 255 7.22 6.77 -14.79
N ILE A 256 8.17 7.67 -15.09
CA ILE A 256 8.53 8.02 -16.47
C ILE A 256 9.20 6.81 -17.16
N SER A 257 10.17 6.16 -16.51
CA SER A 257 10.87 5.02 -17.10
C SER A 257 9.95 3.82 -17.39
N VAL A 258 8.99 3.54 -16.51
CA VAL A 258 8.03 2.44 -16.72
C VAL A 258 7.05 2.74 -17.87
N LYS A 259 6.68 4.01 -18.09
CA LYS A 259 5.80 4.40 -19.21
C LYS A 259 6.46 4.28 -20.58
N GLU A 260 7.79 4.45 -20.67
CA GLU A 260 8.52 4.34 -21.94
C GLU A 260 8.71 2.89 -22.40
N ASP A 261 8.69 1.92 -21.47
CA ASP A 261 8.70 0.49 -21.77
C ASP A 261 7.28 -0.02 -22.09
N ILE A 262 6.90 0.05 -23.37
CA ILE A 262 5.59 -0.40 -23.91
C ILE A 262 5.28 -1.89 -23.60
N THR A 263 6.30 -2.69 -23.27
CA THR A 263 6.14 -4.11 -22.92
C THR A 263 5.55 -4.34 -21.53
N LEU A 264 5.62 -3.34 -20.66
CA LEU A 264 5.12 -3.39 -19.30
C LEU A 264 3.76 -2.69 -19.27
N ALA A 265 2.67 -3.46 -19.36
CA ALA A 265 1.29 -2.98 -19.18
C ALA A 265 0.98 -2.56 -17.71
N PHE A 266 1.95 -1.98 -17.02
CA PHE A 266 1.84 -1.55 -15.63
C PHE A 266 1.60 -0.04 -15.58
N HIS A 267 0.44 0.35 -15.05
CA HIS A 267 0.18 1.75 -14.70
C HIS A 267 0.48 1.96 -13.22
N LEU A 268 1.52 2.75 -12.95
CA LEU A 268 1.84 3.22 -11.61
C LEU A 268 0.81 4.28 -11.17
N VAL A 269 0.43 4.25 -9.90
CA VAL A 269 -0.50 5.22 -9.29
C VAL A 269 0.03 6.65 -9.45
N SER A 270 -0.81 7.57 -9.90
CA SER A 270 -0.39 8.95 -10.14
C SER A 270 -0.11 9.69 -8.82
N LEU A 271 1.04 10.38 -8.75
CA LEU A 271 1.36 11.26 -7.62
C LEU A 271 0.41 12.45 -7.51
N ASP A 272 -0.29 12.84 -8.57
CA ASP A 272 -1.24 13.94 -8.53
C ASP A 272 -2.43 13.64 -7.61
N GLU A 273 -2.81 12.37 -7.52
CA GLU A 273 -3.96 11.91 -6.72
C GLU A 273 -3.55 11.65 -5.26
N VAL A 274 -2.45 10.93 -5.04
CA VAL A 274 -2.05 10.45 -3.71
C VAL A 274 -0.92 11.26 -3.06
N GLY A 275 -0.17 12.03 -3.85
CA GLY A 275 1.06 12.70 -3.40
C GLY A 275 0.82 13.72 -2.29
N PHE A 276 -0.26 14.51 -2.36
CA PHE A 276 -0.57 15.46 -1.30
C PHE A 276 -0.83 14.77 0.05
N GLN A 277 -1.63 13.69 0.04
CA GLN A 277 -1.96 12.94 1.25
C GLN A 277 -0.73 12.28 1.87
N ILE A 278 0.11 11.64 1.05
CA ILE A 278 1.36 11.00 1.48
C ILE A 278 2.35 12.04 2.03
N GLY A 279 2.49 13.18 1.35
CA GLY A 279 3.40 14.26 1.76
C GLY A 279 3.02 14.82 3.12
N VAL A 280 1.73 15.13 3.34
CA VAL A 280 1.22 15.60 4.63
C VAL A 280 1.41 14.55 5.72
N LEU A 281 1.14 13.27 5.41
CA LEU A 281 1.32 12.16 6.36
C LEU A 281 2.79 12.00 6.78
N LEU A 282 3.74 12.01 5.85
CA LEU A 282 5.16 11.86 6.15
C LEU A 282 5.72 13.07 6.93
N ILE A 283 5.31 14.28 6.57
CA ILE A 283 5.67 15.50 7.31
C ILE A 283 5.09 15.47 8.72
N GLY A 284 3.82 15.10 8.86
CA GLY A 284 3.15 14.94 10.14
C GLY A 284 3.86 13.92 11.03
N LEU A 285 4.20 12.75 10.50
CA LEU A 285 4.94 11.72 11.23
C LEU A 285 6.35 12.16 11.62
N GLY A 286 7.08 12.84 10.73
CA GLY A 286 8.41 13.38 11.05
C GLY A 286 8.37 14.38 12.19
N LEU A 287 7.41 15.31 12.17
CA LEU A 287 7.17 16.25 13.26
C LEU A 287 6.84 15.53 14.57
N LEU A 288 5.93 14.55 14.53
CA LEU A 288 5.55 13.77 15.72
C LEU A 288 6.73 13.01 16.30
N ILE A 289 7.53 12.33 15.48
CA ILE A 289 8.74 11.61 15.90
C ILE A 289 9.76 12.58 16.53
N GLY A 290 9.99 13.74 15.92
CA GLY A 290 10.89 14.77 16.45
C GLY A 290 10.45 15.34 17.79
N ILE A 291 9.17 15.68 17.89
CA ILE A 291 8.53 16.17 19.12
C ILE A 291 8.58 15.12 20.23
N TRP A 292 8.22 13.87 19.91
CA TRP A 292 8.15 12.80 20.89
C TRP A 292 9.55 12.41 21.38
N GLY A 293 10.51 12.25 20.45
CA GLY A 293 11.91 11.96 20.75
C GLY A 293 12.53 13.02 21.67
N SER A 294 12.23 14.30 21.44
CA SER A 294 12.67 15.38 22.34
C SER A 294 12.05 15.32 23.72
N THR A 295 10.75 15.07 23.79
CA THR A 295 9.99 15.06 25.04
C THR A 295 10.42 13.92 25.96
N VAL A 296 10.69 12.73 25.41
CA VAL A 296 11.17 11.56 26.17
C VAL A 296 12.53 11.83 26.80
N SER A 297 13.46 12.44 26.06
CA SER A 297 14.78 12.83 26.57
C SER A 297 14.66 13.85 27.71
N ILE A 298 13.89 14.90 27.48
CA ILE A 298 13.66 15.98 28.45
C ILE A 298 13.06 15.44 29.76
N ARG A 299 12.04 14.57 29.71
CA ARG A 299 11.40 14.02 30.92
C ARG A 299 12.35 13.17 31.76
N ARG A 300 13.29 12.45 31.13
CA ARG A 300 14.25 11.61 31.84
C ARG A 300 15.41 12.40 32.44
N PHE A 301 15.89 13.45 31.77
CA PHE A 301 17.16 14.11 32.13
C PHE A 301 17.02 15.48 32.80
N LEU A 302 15.85 16.12 32.78
CA LEU A 302 15.57 17.36 33.53
C LEU A 302 14.83 17.12 34.86
N LYS A 303 14.82 15.88 35.38
CA LYS A 303 14.46 15.61 36.79
C LYS A 303 15.66 15.97 37.70
N VAL A 304 15.89 17.27 37.86
CA VAL A 304 16.67 17.86 38.95
C VAL A 304 15.97 19.15 39.34
#